data_AF-A0A7V0N1A2-F1
#
_entry.id   AF-A0A7V0N1A2-F1
#
_cell.length_a   1.000
_cell.length_b   1.000
_cell.length_c   1.000
_cell.angle_alpha   90.00
_cell.angle_beta   90.00
_cell.angle_gamma   90.00
#
_symmetry.space_group_name_H-M   'P 1'
#
loop_
_entity.id
_entity.type
_entity.pdbx_description
1 polymer ?
#
loop_
_entity_poly.entity_id
_entity_poly.type
_entity_poly.pdbx_seq_one_letter_code
_entity_poly.pdbx_strand_id
1 'polypeptide(L)' 'MAKKWYAVHTYAGQEDKVKANLEQRIETFGVKDKISRIMIPKEKIAEVRNGKKRIYKRKFFPGYILV' A
#
# COMPACT_ATOMS: atom_id res chain seq x y z
N MET A 1 13.29 13.22 17.19
CA MET A 1 12.46 13.78 16.09
C MET A 1 11.36 12.78 15.78
N ALA A 2 10.10 13.21 15.70
CA ALA A 2 8.98 12.33 15.40
C ALA A 2 9.00 11.91 13.92
N LYS A 3 8.71 10.64 13.65
CA LYS A 3 8.50 10.15 12.28
C LYS A 3 7.25 10.82 11.71
N LYS A 4 7.36 11.38 10.51
CA LYS A 4 6.26 12.03 9.79
C LYS A 4 5.73 11.07 8.75
N TRP A 5 4.42 11.14 8.52
CA TRP A 5 3.78 10.41 7.43
C TRP A 5 3.93 11.18 6.12
N TYR A 6 4.27 10.47 5.06
CA TYR A 6 4.32 10.98 3.71
C TYR A 6 3.36 10.21 2.81
N ALA A 7 2.63 10.92 1.97
CA ALA A 7 1.80 10.33 0.94
C ALA A 7 2.55 10.36 -0.40
N VAL A 8 2.68 9.20 -1.03
CA VAL A 8 3.27 9.02 -2.35
C VAL A 8 2.13 8.68 -3.31
N HIS A 9 1.97 9.51 -4.34
CA HIS A 9 1.06 9.22 -5.43
C HIS A 9 1.77 8.35 -6.48
N THR A 10 1.09 7.32 -6.94
CA THR A 10 1.55 6.25 -7.82
C THR A 10 0.46 5.90 -8.82
N TYR A 11 0.82 5.21 -9.89
CA TYR A 11 -0.17 4.78 -10.88
C TYR A 11 -1.09 3.70 -10.33
N ALA A 12 -2.40 3.91 -10.51
CA ALA A 12 -3.44 2.97 -10.10
C ALA A 12 -3.19 1.58 -10.72
N GLY A 13 -3.07 0.55 -9.88
CA GLY A 13 -2.80 -0.82 -10.31
C GLY A 13 -1.37 -1.29 -10.12
N GLN A 14 -0.41 -0.37 -9.92
CA GLN A 14 0.98 -0.72 -9.62
C GLN A 14 1.33 -0.62 -8.12
N GLU A 15 0.40 -0.25 -7.24
CA GLU A 15 0.65 0.00 -5.82
C GLU A 15 1.33 -1.19 -5.10
N ASP A 16 0.87 -2.42 -5.38
CA ASP A 16 1.48 -3.63 -4.82
C ASP A 16 2.92 -3.85 -5.33
N LYS A 17 3.19 -3.55 -6.61
CA LYS A 17 4.53 -3.62 -7.20
C LYS A 17 5.45 -2.52 -6.67
N VAL A 18 4.93 -1.31 -6.51
CA VAL A 18 5.65 -0.17 -5.94
C VAL A 18 6.02 -0.45 -4.49
N LYS A 19 5.10 -1.02 -3.69
CA LYS A 19 5.41 -1.43 -2.32
C LYS A 19 6.57 -2.44 -2.27
N ALA A 20 6.50 -3.51 -3.07
CA ALA A 20 7.56 -4.52 -3.09
C ALA A 20 8.93 -3.92 -3.50
N ASN A 21 8.94 -3.04 -4.50
CA ASN A 21 10.15 -2.36 -4.95
C ASN A 21 10.68 -1.37 -3.89
N LEU A 22 9.78 -0.68 -3.16
CA LEU A 22 10.16 0.16 -2.02
C LEU A 22 10.78 -0.66 -0.89
N GLU A 23 10.19 -1.79 -0.52
CA GLU A 23 10.75 -2.69 0.50
C GLU A 23 12.15 -3.17 0.11
N GLN A 24 12.32 -3.60 -1.15
CA GLN A 24 13.62 -4.01 -1.68
C GLN A 24 14.63 -2.85 -1.68
N ARG A 25 14.24 -1.65 -2.14
CA ARG A 25 15.11 -0.47 -2.11
C ARG A 25 15.48 -0.06 -0.69
N ILE A 26 14.56 -0.12 0.25
CA ILE A 26 14.84 0.20 1.66
C ILE A 26 15.91 -0.73 2.22
N GLU A 27 15.84 -2.01 1.86
CA GLU A 27 16.84 -3.00 2.24
C GLU A 27 18.18 -2.77 1.53
N THR A 28 18.19 -2.56 0.21
CA THR A 28 19.42 -2.31 -0.55
C THR A 28 20.13 -1.01 -0.15
N PHE A 29 19.38 0.06 0.12
CA PHE A 29 19.95 1.37 0.50
C PHE A 29 20.21 1.51 2.00
N GLY A 30 19.88 0.50 2.82
CA GLY A 30 20.08 0.56 4.27
C GLY A 30 19.27 1.64 4.99
N VAL A 31 18.20 2.17 4.36
CA VAL A 31 17.38 3.27 4.89
C VAL A 31 16.22 2.80 5.77
N LYS A 32 16.29 1.57 6.31
CA LYS A 32 15.30 1.02 7.25
C LYS A 32 15.09 1.91 8.48
N ASP A 33 16.10 2.67 8.87
CA ASP A 33 16.00 3.59 10.01
C ASP A 33 15.09 4.80 9.73
N LYS A 34 15.03 5.24 8.46
CA LYS A 34 14.22 6.40 8.02
C LYS A 34 12.80 6.02 7.67
N ILE A 35 12.57 4.85 7.08
CA ILE A 35 11.24 4.38 6.66
C ILE A 35 10.80 3.23 7.55
N SER A 36 9.79 3.48 8.39
CA SER A 36 9.32 2.49 9.37
C SER A 36 8.13 1.66 8.92
N ARG A 37 7.22 2.23 8.12
CA ARG A 37 6.01 1.51 7.74
C ARG A 37 5.49 2.00 6.40
N ILE A 38 5.28 1.05 5.49
CA ILE A 38 4.59 1.31 4.22
C ILE A 38 3.16 0.78 4.35
N MET A 39 2.17 1.64 4.13
CA MET A 39 0.76 1.32 4.17
C MET A 39 0.08 1.70 2.85
N ILE A 40 -0.63 0.75 2.24
CA ILE A 40 -1.47 1.00 1.08
C ILE A 40 -2.92 1.12 1.59
N PRO A 41 -3.63 2.23 1.36
CA PRO A 41 -5.05 2.40 1.69
C PRO A 41 -5.92 1.59 0.71
N LYS A 42 -5.93 0.26 0.89
CA LYS A 42 -6.77 -0.67 0.15
C LYS A 42 -7.73 -1.38 1.10
N GLU A 43 -9.03 -1.29 0.85
CA GLU A 43 -10.02 -1.97 1.65
C GLU A 43 -10.46 -3.27 0.93
N LYS A 44 -10.34 -4.40 1.65
CA LYS A 44 -10.86 -5.67 1.15
C LYS A 44 -12.32 -5.76 1.58
N ILE A 45 -13.23 -5.45 0.66
CA ILE A 45 -14.66 -5.61 0.90
C ILE A 45 -15.02 -7.05 0.55
N ALA A 46 -15.40 -7.83 1.55
CA ALA A 46 -15.96 -9.16 1.34
C ALA A 46 -17.48 -9.00 1.20
N GLU A 47 -17.97 -8.93 -0.04
CA GLU A 47 -19.40 -8.87 -0.31
C GLU A 47 -19.94 -10.29 -0.57
N VAL A 48 -20.97 -10.68 0.17
CA VAL A 48 -21.69 -11.94 -0.05
C VAL A 48 -22.88 -11.62 -0.93
N ARG A 49 -22.81 -11.97 -2.22
CA ARG A 49 -23.91 -11.80 -3.18
C ARG A 49 -24.31 -13.18 -3.72
N ASN A 50 -25.57 -13.58 -3.52
CA ASN A 50 -26.11 -14.88 -3.98
C ASN A 50 -25.36 -16.12 -3.43
N GLY A 51 -25.06 -16.16 -2.13
CA GLY A 51 -24.44 -17.33 -1.47
C GLY A 51 -22.98 -17.61 -1.86
N LYS A 52 -22.41 -16.87 -2.82
CA LYS A 52 -21.00 -16.97 -3.22
C LYS A 52 -20.24 -15.77 -2.65
N LYS A 53 -19.25 -16.05 -1.79
CA LYS A 53 -18.29 -15.04 -1.30
C LYS A 53 -17.49 -14.50 -2.48
N ARG A 54 -17.71 -13.24 -2.89
CA ARG A 54 -16.81 -12.54 -3.81
C ARG A 54 -16.01 -11.50 -3.01
N ILE A 55 -14.70 -11.70 -2.96
CA ILE A 55 -13.77 -10.75 -2.33
C ILE A 55 -13.48 -9.67 -3.37
N TYR A 56 -14.07 -8.48 -3.23
CA TYR A 56 -13.75 -7.33 -4.06
C TYR A 56 -12.80 -6.40 -3.31
N LYS A 57 -11.64 -6.12 -3.92
CA LYS A 57 -10.73 -5.09 -3.40
C LYS A 57 -11.20 -3.75 -3.94
N ARG A 58 -11.94 -2.97 -3.14
CA ARG A 58 -12.32 -1.61 -3.54
C ARG A 58 -11.24 -0.64 -3.04
N LYS A 59 -10.61 0.06 -3.98
CA LYS A 59 -9.57 1.05 -3.67
C LYS A 59 -10.25 2.38 -3.36
N PHE A 60 -10.17 2.84 -2.12
CA PHE A 60 -10.70 4.16 -1.72
C PHE A 60 -9.88 5.31 -2.32
N PHE A 61 -8.55 5.12 -2.43
CA PHE A 61 -7.62 6.06 -3.07
C PHE A 61 -6.69 5.29 -4.00
N PRO A 62 -7.11 4.98 -5.24
CA PRO A 62 -6.27 4.26 -6.18
C PRO A 62 -5.01 5.08 -6.47
N GLY A 63 -3.85 4.49 -6.19
CA GLY A 63 -2.56 5.10 -6.46
C GLY A 63 -1.88 5.73 -5.25
N TYR A 64 -2.43 5.70 -4.04
CA TYR A 64 -1.76 6.29 -2.88
C TYR A 64 -1.01 5.26 -2.05
N ILE A 65 0.17 5.64 -1.56
CA ILE A 65 0.97 4.87 -0.60
C ILE A 65 1.37 5.81 0.53
N LEU A 66 1.24 5.36 1.76
CA LEU A 66 1.66 6.06 2.96
C LEU A 66 2.96 5.45 3.45
N VAL A 67 3.95 6.30 3.76
CA VAL A 67 5.32 5.93 4.18
C VAL A 67 5.73 6.73 5.41
#